data_AF-A0AB73AER4-F1
#
_entry.id   AF-A0AB73AER4-F1
#
_cell.length_a   1.000
_cell.length_b   1.000
_cell.length_c   1.000
_cell.angle_alpha   90.00
_cell.angle_beta   90.00
_cell.angle_gamma   90.00
#
_symmetry.space_group_name_H-M   'P 1'
#
loop_
_entity.id
_entity.type
_entity.pdbx_description
1 polymer ?
#
loop_
_entity_poly.entity_id
_entity_poly.type
_entity_poly.pdbx_seq_one_letter_code
_entity_poly.pdbx_strand_id
1 'polypeptide(L)'
;MKSLHSLLFCGVLLLHASCSGIKTSDEKSLDDCPLVATWKQAGTDSIVVLDVGLIKDTMQIRLSQLVDDLEIIKLETRDTALVKSGYMAVSDRYMLLGSYLMPCKLFDKNGTFLRQIGGLGQGPGEYTNIYDAQIDEVNNRIYMLPWTSNQLLVFDLDGNILPPIPLPARVPKGVFRVDTKKNLLTMGILPFQDLENKFVLWQQDLKGNVFQSISSTPYYTYDDYSNEVSSNRNAGSFDFFIFNWSAVQDSLYHYDAKENRLVPVFTANFGTQDIPKHTYTEFPGHYWVNIITEVVNGQGMPPMNVLIDKHSLKGTYCTLVIDELGGIPVEYPYDCFQDGRFLMNLDPGDLIDELEKVLARPERFSKEESDRLTKLKNSISVDDNNYILVGKLKSKGESLILSANPVQKITEQEQQPAKEEPVKTAVQSEVASEADTVWSVSPYSAILPDAIDYFRTHNKYKDWNPKKGKRVLVRGIAEKDGTITGVGISYGWDLDPQSGAMKNKSEGTCGLKELDEEALRLIRQAKLLPGMTDKKIPVRSKFVIVVDFPPK
;
A
#
# COMPACT_ATOMS: atom_id res chain seq x y z
N MET A 1 -25.66 -40.14 -35.33
CA MET A 1 -24.28 -39.78 -34.96
C MET A 1 -24.16 -38.29 -35.24
N LYS A 2 -24.33 -37.42 -34.22
CA LYS A 2 -23.28 -36.82 -33.37
C LYS A 2 -22.19 -36.16 -34.25
N SER A 3 -21.87 -34.87 -34.17
CA SER A 3 -21.90 -33.96 -33.03
C SER A 3 -21.87 -32.48 -33.48
N LEU A 4 -22.73 -31.70 -32.83
CA LEU A 4 -22.68 -30.26 -32.59
C LEU A 4 -21.33 -29.87 -31.93
N HIS A 5 -20.73 -28.72 -32.27
CA HIS A 5 -19.87 -27.96 -31.36
C HIS A 5 -20.26 -26.48 -31.43
N SER A 6 -20.89 -26.06 -30.35
CA SER A 6 -21.28 -24.71 -29.98
C SER A 6 -20.05 -23.86 -29.67
N LEU A 7 -19.87 -22.75 -30.39
CA LEU A 7 -19.02 -21.65 -29.95
C LEU A 7 -19.76 -20.88 -28.85
N LEU A 8 -19.29 -21.01 -27.61
CA LEU A 8 -19.62 -20.10 -26.52
C LEU A 8 -18.93 -18.76 -26.80
N PHE A 9 -19.73 -17.73 -27.06
CA PHE A 9 -19.31 -16.33 -26.97
C PHE A 9 -19.16 -16.00 -25.46
N CYS A 10 -17.93 -15.90 -24.97
CA CYS A 10 -17.66 -15.23 -23.69
C CYS A 10 -17.85 -13.72 -23.91
N GLY A 11 -18.91 -13.18 -23.33
CA GLY A 11 -19.28 -11.78 -23.46
C GLY A 11 -18.28 -10.86 -22.75
N VAL A 12 -17.62 -10.00 -23.53
CA VAL A 12 -17.04 -8.76 -23.04
C VAL A 12 -18.22 -7.86 -22.65
N LEU A 13 -18.37 -7.58 -21.35
CA LEU A 13 -19.33 -6.59 -20.85
C LEU A 13 -18.80 -5.18 -21.19
N LEU A 14 -19.04 -4.72 -22.43
CA LEU A 14 -18.87 -3.31 -22.79
C LEU A 14 -19.99 -2.50 -22.12
N LEU A 15 -19.67 -1.86 -21.00
CA LEU A 15 -20.59 -1.06 -20.21
C LEU A 15 -20.69 0.35 -20.79
N HIS A 16 -21.65 0.58 -21.70
CA HIS A 16 -22.15 1.93 -21.94
C HIS A 16 -23.30 2.21 -20.97
N ALA A 17 -22.99 2.83 -19.83
CA ALA A 17 -24.01 3.41 -18.95
C ALA A 17 -24.38 4.79 -19.48
N SER A 18 -25.52 4.88 -20.18
CA SER A 18 -26.16 6.15 -20.50
C SER A 18 -26.77 6.73 -19.23
N CYS A 19 -26.30 7.90 -18.81
CA CYS A 19 -26.82 8.63 -17.65
C CYS A 19 -28.31 8.91 -17.78
N SER A 20 -29.11 8.51 -16.80
CA SER A 20 -30.38 9.16 -16.49
C SER A 20 -30.29 9.78 -15.10
N GLY A 21 -29.73 10.99 -15.05
CA GLY A 21 -29.61 11.78 -13.84
C GLY A 21 -30.98 12.22 -13.33
N ILE A 22 -31.28 11.90 -12.07
CA ILE A 22 -32.24 12.67 -11.27
C ILE A 22 -31.53 13.99 -10.96
N LYS A 23 -31.96 15.08 -11.61
CA LYS A 23 -31.50 16.44 -11.27
C LYS A 23 -32.08 16.84 -9.91
N THR A 24 -31.28 16.77 -8.86
CA THR A 24 -31.49 17.60 -7.67
C THR A 24 -30.72 18.91 -7.85
N SER A 25 -31.36 20.03 -7.54
CA SER A 25 -30.91 21.39 -7.84
C SER A 25 -29.79 21.93 -6.94
N ASP A 26 -29.01 21.07 -6.27
CA ASP A 26 -28.02 21.44 -5.24
C ASP A 26 -26.61 20.84 -5.48
N GLU A 27 -26.28 20.42 -6.70
CA GLU A 27 -24.92 19.93 -7.02
C GLU A 27 -23.92 21.10 -7.00
N LYS A 28 -23.04 21.13 -5.97
CA LYS A 28 -21.89 22.05 -5.92
C LYS A 28 -20.82 21.56 -6.89
N SER A 29 -20.06 22.46 -7.49
CA SER A 29 -18.84 22.14 -8.25
C SER A 29 -17.59 22.42 -7.42
N LEU A 30 -16.45 21.84 -7.81
CA LEU A 30 -15.13 22.25 -7.32
C LEU A 30 -14.87 23.75 -7.54
N ASP A 31 -15.51 24.35 -8.54
CA ASP A 31 -15.46 25.79 -8.78
C ASP A 31 -16.18 26.61 -7.68
N ASP A 32 -17.04 25.99 -6.87
CA ASP A 32 -17.71 26.64 -5.74
C ASP A 32 -16.90 26.53 -4.44
N CYS A 33 -15.82 25.74 -4.43
CA CYS A 33 -14.96 25.54 -3.27
C CYS A 33 -14.08 26.77 -2.98
N PRO A 34 -13.61 26.92 -1.72
CA PRO A 34 -12.70 28.00 -1.37
C PRO A 34 -11.39 27.92 -2.16
N LEU A 35 -10.78 29.08 -2.40
CA LEU A 35 -9.38 29.18 -2.81
C LEU A 35 -8.52 28.71 -1.64
N VAL A 36 -7.82 27.58 -1.82
CA VAL A 36 -7.03 26.95 -0.74
C VAL A 36 -5.55 26.88 -1.05
N ALA A 37 -5.14 27.13 -2.30
CA ALA A 37 -3.74 27.13 -2.70
C ALA A 37 -3.31 28.46 -3.31
N THR A 38 -2.01 28.71 -3.31
CA THR A 38 -1.40 29.91 -3.88
C THR A 38 -0.14 29.56 -4.66
N TRP A 39 0.16 30.31 -5.72
CA TRP A 39 1.47 30.26 -6.36
C TRP A 39 2.49 30.99 -5.49
N LYS A 40 3.63 30.36 -5.25
CA LYS A 40 4.80 30.97 -4.61
C LYS A 40 6.04 30.78 -5.46
N GLN A 41 7.00 31.68 -5.27
CA GLN A 41 8.31 31.59 -5.88
C GLN A 41 9.23 30.77 -4.96
N ALA A 42 9.87 29.75 -5.50
CA ALA A 42 10.90 28.94 -4.83
C ALA A 42 12.20 29.06 -5.62
N GLY A 43 13.04 30.03 -5.27
CA GLY A 43 14.21 30.38 -6.08
C GLY A 43 13.78 30.87 -7.46
N THR A 44 14.18 30.15 -8.52
CA THR A 44 13.76 30.45 -9.91
C THR A 44 12.48 29.74 -10.34
N ASP A 45 11.95 28.83 -9.52
CA ASP A 45 10.78 28.02 -9.85
C ASP A 45 9.49 28.60 -9.27
N SER A 46 8.37 28.21 -9.85
CA SER A 46 7.03 28.48 -9.32
C SER A 46 6.43 27.20 -8.77
N ILE A 47 5.96 27.27 -7.53
CA ILE A 47 5.38 26.14 -6.80
C ILE A 47 3.96 26.48 -6.35
N VAL A 48 3.05 25.51 -6.45
CA VAL A 48 1.72 25.61 -5.83
C VAL A 48 1.82 25.19 -4.36
N VAL A 49 1.38 26.06 -3.46
CA VAL A 49 1.35 25.80 -2.02
C VAL A 49 -0.08 25.74 -1.54
N LEU A 50 -0.54 24.55 -1.19
CA LEU A 50 -1.80 24.33 -0.49
C LEU A 50 -1.70 24.86 0.94
N ASP A 51 -2.72 25.54 1.44
CA ASP A 51 -2.94 25.81 2.85
C ASP A 51 -4.10 24.92 3.34
N VAL A 52 -3.76 23.85 4.07
CA VAL A 52 -4.73 22.85 4.52
C VAL A 52 -5.76 23.47 5.48
N GLY A 53 -5.40 24.53 6.20
CA GLY A 53 -6.28 25.22 7.14
C GLY A 53 -7.39 26.05 6.48
N LEU A 54 -7.29 26.31 5.16
CA LEU A 54 -8.32 27.02 4.41
C LEU A 54 -9.44 26.11 3.91
N ILE A 55 -9.24 24.79 3.97
CA ILE A 55 -10.24 23.81 3.53
C ILE A 55 -11.32 23.69 4.60
N LYS A 56 -12.59 23.76 4.19
CA LYS A 56 -13.75 23.75 5.10
C LYS A 56 -14.73 22.63 4.84
N ASP A 57 -14.89 22.28 3.57
CA ASP A 57 -15.88 21.32 3.11
C ASP A 57 -15.22 19.97 2.83
N THR A 58 -16.00 18.91 3.03
CA THR A 58 -15.69 17.54 2.58
C THR A 58 -16.76 17.11 1.59
N MET A 59 -16.34 16.66 0.41
CA MET A 59 -17.25 16.30 -0.68
C MET A 59 -16.92 14.95 -1.29
N GLN A 60 -17.91 14.33 -1.94
CA GLN A 60 -17.70 13.06 -2.61
C GLN A 60 -17.40 13.27 -4.11
N ILE A 61 -16.38 12.59 -4.61
CA ILE A 61 -15.98 12.57 -6.03
C ILE A 61 -16.35 11.22 -6.60
N ARG A 62 -17.15 11.22 -7.66
CA ARG A 62 -17.41 10.03 -8.48
C ARG A 62 -16.21 9.71 -9.37
N LEU A 63 -15.81 8.45 -9.41
CA LEU A 63 -14.69 7.98 -10.24
C LEU A 63 -14.94 8.23 -11.72
N SER A 64 -16.19 8.07 -12.20
CA SER A 64 -16.59 8.36 -13.59
C SER A 64 -16.31 9.79 -14.07
N GLN A 65 -16.05 10.72 -13.15
CA GLN A 65 -15.63 12.08 -13.48
C GLN A 65 -14.12 12.19 -13.75
N LEU A 66 -13.32 11.27 -13.21
CA LEU A 66 -11.85 11.25 -13.37
C LEU A 66 -11.39 10.31 -14.47
N VAL A 67 -12.17 9.26 -14.77
CA VAL A 67 -11.79 8.21 -15.72
C VAL A 67 -12.79 8.05 -16.86
N ASP A 68 -12.29 7.68 -18.02
CA ASP A 68 -13.04 7.17 -19.16
C ASP A 68 -13.03 5.64 -19.15
N ASP A 69 -14.13 5.04 -19.63
CA ASP A 69 -14.26 3.61 -19.94
C ASP A 69 -13.80 2.69 -18.78
N LEU A 70 -14.40 2.85 -17.59
CA LEU A 70 -14.11 1.96 -16.46
C LEU A 70 -14.55 0.53 -16.78
N GLU A 71 -13.58 -0.38 -16.86
CA GLU A 71 -13.79 -1.81 -17.10
C GLU A 71 -13.63 -2.59 -15.80
N ILE A 72 -14.53 -3.54 -15.56
CA ILE A 72 -14.42 -4.54 -14.50
C ILE A 72 -14.03 -5.87 -15.15
N ILE A 73 -12.78 -6.28 -14.98
CA ILE A 73 -12.19 -7.44 -15.63
C ILE A 73 -12.10 -8.58 -14.61
N LYS A 74 -12.90 -9.62 -14.80
CA LYS A 74 -12.75 -10.87 -14.05
C LYS A 74 -11.51 -11.61 -14.54
N LEU A 75 -10.54 -11.83 -13.67
CA LEU A 75 -9.39 -12.66 -14.02
C LEU A 75 -9.79 -14.13 -14.12
N GLU A 76 -9.13 -14.86 -15.00
CA GLU A 76 -9.36 -16.27 -15.19
C GLU A 76 -9.07 -17.05 -13.89
N THR A 77 -10.05 -17.85 -13.48
CA THR A 77 -9.98 -18.68 -12.28
C THR A 77 -9.40 -20.05 -12.59
N ARG A 78 -8.12 -20.23 -12.26
CA ARG A 78 -7.42 -21.53 -12.21
C ARG A 78 -6.22 -21.43 -11.28
N ASP A 79 -5.80 -22.54 -10.67
CA ASP A 79 -4.72 -22.60 -9.67
C ASP A 79 -3.44 -21.87 -10.11
N THR A 80 -3.07 -22.03 -11.38
CA THR A 80 -1.86 -21.41 -11.96
C THR A 80 -2.01 -19.90 -12.22
N ALA A 81 -3.24 -19.36 -12.23
CA ALA A 81 -3.55 -17.96 -12.51
C ALA A 81 -3.85 -17.13 -11.25
N LEU A 82 -4.07 -17.73 -10.08
CA LEU A 82 -4.47 -17.00 -8.86
C LEU A 82 -3.51 -15.86 -8.49
N VAL A 83 -4.02 -14.65 -8.30
CA VAL A 83 -3.25 -13.51 -7.81
C VAL A 83 -3.69 -13.14 -6.40
N LYS A 84 -2.96 -12.22 -5.77
CA LYS A 84 -3.42 -11.50 -4.58
C LYS A 84 -3.40 -10.02 -4.88
N SER A 85 -3.99 -9.23 -3.99
CA SER A 85 -3.75 -7.79 -4.00
C SER A 85 -2.25 -7.49 -3.91
N GLY A 86 -1.80 -6.52 -4.69
CA GLY A 86 -0.39 -6.26 -4.92
C GLY A 86 -0.20 -5.30 -6.08
N TYR A 87 1.03 -5.21 -6.56
CA TYR A 87 1.39 -4.27 -7.60
C TYR A 87 0.82 -4.69 -8.96
N MET A 88 0.56 -3.71 -9.83
CA MET A 88 0.06 -3.91 -11.18
C MET A 88 0.80 -3.01 -12.17
N ALA A 89 1.15 -3.57 -13.32
CA ALA A 89 1.56 -2.80 -14.49
C ALA A 89 0.59 -3.11 -15.64
N VAL A 90 -0.01 -2.07 -16.21
CA VAL A 90 -1.02 -2.22 -17.26
C VAL A 90 -0.61 -1.45 -18.50
N SER A 91 -0.79 -2.10 -19.65
CA SER A 91 -0.59 -1.56 -20.98
C SER A 91 -1.92 -1.59 -21.75
N ASP A 92 -1.88 -1.43 -23.07
CA ASP A 92 -3.10 -1.36 -23.87
C ASP A 92 -3.75 -2.73 -24.04
N ARG A 93 -2.96 -3.82 -24.04
CA ARG A 93 -3.45 -5.20 -24.22
C ARG A 93 -3.13 -6.14 -23.08
N TYR A 94 -2.19 -5.79 -22.20
CA TYR A 94 -1.72 -6.70 -21.16
C TYR A 94 -1.76 -6.07 -19.76
N MET A 95 -1.98 -6.94 -18.78
CA MET A 95 -1.87 -6.63 -17.36
C MET A 95 -0.87 -7.60 -16.73
N LEU A 96 0.15 -7.07 -16.08
CA LEU A 96 1.10 -7.83 -15.26
C LEU A 96 0.77 -7.57 -13.80
N LEU A 97 0.45 -8.65 -13.07
CA LEU A 97 0.09 -8.58 -11.66
C LEU A 97 1.07 -9.39 -10.85
N GLY A 98 1.44 -8.90 -9.68
CA GLY A 98 2.23 -9.66 -8.72
C GLY A 98 2.00 -9.18 -7.30
N SER A 99 2.44 -9.98 -6.34
CA SER A 99 2.34 -9.65 -4.92
C SER A 99 3.58 -10.16 -4.20
N TYR A 100 3.77 -9.72 -2.96
CA TYR A 100 4.87 -10.19 -2.13
C TYR A 100 4.88 -11.72 -2.05
N LEU A 101 6.04 -12.33 -2.34
CA LEU A 101 6.24 -13.78 -2.38
C LEU A 101 5.30 -14.54 -3.33
N MET A 102 4.81 -13.88 -4.39
CA MET A 102 4.13 -14.55 -5.51
C MET A 102 4.75 -14.14 -6.84
N PRO A 103 4.95 -15.08 -7.77
CA PRO A 103 5.48 -14.76 -9.08
C PRO A 103 4.45 -13.95 -9.88
N CYS A 104 4.98 -13.15 -10.80
CA CYS A 104 4.21 -12.22 -11.59
C CYS A 104 3.46 -12.96 -12.70
N LYS A 105 2.21 -12.58 -12.92
CA LYS A 105 1.29 -13.23 -13.85
C LYS A 105 0.84 -12.24 -14.91
N LEU A 106 0.97 -12.64 -16.17
CA LEU A 106 0.57 -11.86 -17.32
C LEU A 106 -0.81 -12.31 -17.78
N PHE A 107 -1.71 -11.35 -17.93
CA PHE A 107 -3.06 -11.50 -18.44
C PHE A 107 -3.26 -10.61 -19.66
N ASP A 108 -4.20 -10.99 -20.51
CA ASP A 108 -4.75 -10.05 -21.49
C ASP A 108 -5.80 -9.12 -20.84
N LYS A 109 -6.29 -8.13 -21.60
CA LYS A 109 -7.33 -7.20 -21.14
C LYS A 109 -8.73 -7.81 -20.99
N ASN A 110 -8.93 -9.07 -21.39
CA ASN A 110 -10.17 -9.82 -21.11
C ASN A 110 -10.08 -10.61 -19.80
N GLY A 111 -8.92 -10.58 -19.12
CA GLY A 111 -8.66 -11.34 -17.90
C GLY A 111 -8.21 -12.77 -18.16
N THR A 112 -7.90 -13.14 -19.41
CA THR A 112 -7.37 -14.48 -19.73
C THR A 112 -5.93 -14.60 -19.25
N PHE A 113 -5.63 -15.67 -18.52
CA PHE A 113 -4.27 -15.92 -18.06
C PHE A 113 -3.41 -16.40 -19.22
N LEU A 114 -2.30 -15.69 -19.46
CA LEU A 114 -1.40 -16.01 -20.57
C LEU A 114 -0.21 -16.84 -20.11
N ARG A 115 0.44 -16.44 -19.02
CA ARG A 115 1.65 -17.07 -18.47
C ARG A 115 2.14 -16.39 -17.19
N GLN A 116 3.03 -17.09 -16.49
CA GLN A 116 3.89 -16.50 -15.47
C GLN A 116 5.11 -15.84 -16.12
N ILE A 117 5.58 -14.71 -15.59
CA ILE A 117 6.79 -14.02 -16.05
C ILE A 117 7.88 -14.14 -14.99
N GLY A 118 8.94 -14.88 -15.28
CA GLY A 118 10.00 -15.20 -14.32
C GLY A 118 9.52 -16.11 -13.18
N GLY A 119 10.19 -16.08 -12.04
CA GLY A 119 9.87 -16.92 -10.88
C GLY A 119 10.50 -16.45 -9.58
N LEU A 120 10.12 -17.07 -8.47
CA LEU A 120 10.71 -16.75 -7.16
C LEU A 120 12.06 -17.45 -6.99
N GLY A 121 13.10 -16.69 -6.66
CA GLY A 121 14.44 -17.25 -6.44
C GLY A 121 15.56 -16.24 -6.64
N GLN A 122 16.73 -16.75 -7.01
CA GLN A 122 17.99 -15.98 -7.15
C GLN A 122 18.73 -16.31 -8.46
N GLY A 123 18.18 -17.21 -9.28
CA GLY A 123 18.70 -17.54 -10.60
C GLY A 123 18.40 -16.48 -11.66
N PRO A 124 18.89 -16.67 -12.89
CA PRO A 124 18.58 -15.78 -14.01
C PRO A 124 17.07 -15.66 -14.23
N GLY A 125 16.55 -14.43 -14.25
CA GLY A 125 15.11 -14.17 -14.41
C GLY A 125 14.26 -14.47 -13.17
N GLU A 126 14.89 -14.79 -12.04
CA GLU A 126 14.20 -14.97 -10.76
C GLU A 126 14.34 -13.72 -9.87
N TYR A 127 13.36 -13.52 -8.99
CA TYR A 127 13.28 -12.38 -8.08
C TYR A 127 12.62 -12.79 -6.76
N THR A 128 12.82 -12.02 -5.69
CA THR A 128 12.12 -12.27 -4.40
C THR A 128 10.83 -11.48 -4.30
N ASN A 129 10.86 -10.26 -4.80
CA ASN A 129 9.73 -9.35 -4.89
C ASN A 129 10.03 -8.33 -6.00
N ILE A 130 8.97 -7.78 -6.61
CA ILE A 130 9.08 -6.71 -7.59
C ILE A 130 8.57 -5.41 -6.96
N TYR A 131 9.30 -4.33 -7.17
CA TYR A 131 8.93 -3.01 -6.68
C TYR A 131 8.21 -2.18 -7.74
N ASP A 132 8.74 -2.18 -8.97
CA ASP A 132 8.16 -1.45 -10.09
C ASP A 132 8.31 -2.29 -11.37
N ALA A 133 7.42 -2.09 -12.34
CA ALA A 133 7.43 -2.79 -13.62
C ALA A 133 6.81 -1.95 -14.75
N GLN A 134 7.28 -2.18 -15.97
CA GLN A 134 6.78 -1.53 -17.17
C GLN A 134 6.61 -2.55 -18.30
N ILE A 135 5.44 -2.54 -18.93
CA ILE A 135 5.19 -3.30 -20.17
C ILE A 135 5.42 -2.36 -21.36
N ASP A 136 6.30 -2.75 -22.27
CA ASP A 136 6.56 -2.08 -23.55
C ASP A 136 6.17 -3.02 -24.69
N GLU A 137 4.89 -2.94 -25.07
CA GLU A 137 4.31 -3.81 -26.08
C GLU A 137 4.94 -3.64 -27.46
N VAL A 138 5.32 -2.41 -27.81
CA VAL A 138 5.85 -2.06 -29.13
C VAL A 138 7.17 -2.77 -29.37
N ASN A 139 7.98 -2.92 -28.33
CA ASN A 139 9.29 -3.56 -28.42
C ASN A 139 9.28 -5.00 -27.91
N ASN A 140 8.11 -5.55 -27.58
CA ASN A 140 7.95 -6.89 -27.01
C ASN A 140 8.82 -7.05 -25.75
N ARG A 141 8.67 -6.16 -24.76
CA ARG A 141 9.46 -6.16 -23.53
C ARG A 141 8.60 -5.98 -22.27
N ILE A 142 9.02 -6.63 -21.20
CA ILE A 142 8.58 -6.37 -19.83
C ILE A 142 9.85 -6.06 -19.03
N TYR A 143 9.89 -4.87 -18.44
CA TYR A 143 10.96 -4.43 -17.55
C TYR A 143 10.47 -4.58 -16.12
N MET A 144 11.29 -5.18 -15.25
CA MET A 144 10.93 -5.40 -13.86
C MET A 144 12.10 -4.99 -12.98
N LEU A 145 11.81 -4.21 -11.94
CA LEU A 145 12.76 -3.83 -10.91
C LEU A 145 12.51 -4.66 -9.66
N PRO A 146 13.35 -5.67 -9.37
CA PRO A 146 13.27 -6.38 -8.11
C PRO A 146 13.61 -5.49 -6.92
N TRP A 147 13.11 -5.86 -5.75
CA TRP A 147 13.58 -5.29 -4.48
C TRP A 147 15.09 -5.47 -4.35
N THR A 148 15.80 -4.44 -3.90
CA THR A 148 17.25 -4.50 -3.63
C THR A 148 18.10 -5.01 -4.82
N SER A 149 17.85 -4.49 -6.02
CA SER A 149 18.48 -4.99 -7.27
C SER A 149 19.61 -4.09 -7.78
N ASN A 150 20.57 -4.67 -8.50
CA ASN A 150 21.60 -3.97 -9.29
C ASN A 150 21.33 -4.00 -10.80
N GLN A 151 20.16 -4.48 -11.21
CA GLN A 151 19.75 -4.58 -12.62
C GLN A 151 18.22 -4.53 -12.75
N LEU A 152 17.72 -4.10 -13.91
CA LEU A 152 16.36 -4.42 -14.33
C LEU A 152 16.36 -5.80 -14.99
N LEU A 153 15.43 -6.64 -14.57
CA LEU A 153 15.13 -7.87 -15.29
C LEU A 153 14.33 -7.52 -16.54
N VAL A 154 14.61 -8.23 -17.63
CA VAL A 154 13.95 -8.00 -18.91
C VAL A 154 13.44 -9.33 -19.44
N PHE A 155 12.17 -9.34 -19.82
CA PHE A 155 11.52 -10.46 -20.49
C PHE A 155 10.89 -9.98 -21.79
N ASP A 156 10.64 -10.87 -22.73
CA ASP A 156 9.64 -10.61 -23.75
C ASP A 156 8.22 -10.91 -23.23
N LEU A 157 7.20 -10.59 -24.03
CA LEU A 157 5.80 -10.87 -23.66
C LEU A 157 5.49 -12.38 -23.64
N ASP A 158 6.35 -13.21 -24.24
CA ASP A 158 6.29 -14.68 -24.18
C ASP A 158 6.92 -15.28 -22.91
N GLY A 159 7.51 -14.44 -22.07
CA GLY A 159 8.14 -14.83 -20.81
C GLY A 159 9.56 -15.35 -20.97
N ASN A 160 10.16 -15.23 -22.16
CA ASN A 160 11.57 -15.56 -22.36
C ASN A 160 12.44 -14.48 -21.72
N ILE A 161 13.47 -14.93 -21.01
CA ILE A 161 14.46 -14.04 -20.39
C ILE A 161 15.30 -13.38 -21.50
N LEU A 162 15.48 -12.07 -21.38
CA LEU A 162 16.35 -11.26 -22.23
C LEU A 162 17.52 -10.71 -21.41
N PRO A 163 18.57 -10.17 -22.07
CA PRO A 163 19.67 -9.54 -21.36
C PRO A 163 19.16 -8.45 -20.41
N PRO A 164 19.54 -8.50 -19.11
CA PRO A 164 19.13 -7.50 -18.13
C PRO A 164 19.78 -6.15 -18.41
N ILE A 165 19.16 -5.07 -17.90
CA ILE A 165 19.76 -3.72 -17.96
C ILE A 165 20.53 -3.51 -16.65
N PRO A 166 21.87 -3.39 -16.69
CA PRO A 166 22.64 -3.14 -15.48
C PRO A 166 22.37 -1.74 -14.93
N LEU A 167 22.36 -1.62 -13.59
CA LEU A 167 22.26 -0.37 -12.86
C LEU A 167 23.63 -0.02 -12.26
N PRO A 168 23.96 1.27 -12.11
CA PRO A 168 25.28 1.71 -11.63
C PRO A 168 25.57 1.32 -10.17
N ALA A 169 24.53 1.02 -9.39
CA ALA A 169 24.62 0.62 -7.99
C ALA A 169 23.36 -0.13 -7.56
N ARG A 170 23.40 -0.74 -6.37
CA ARG A 170 22.22 -1.41 -5.78
C ARG A 170 21.12 -0.39 -5.48
N VAL A 171 19.92 -0.66 -5.98
CA VAL A 171 18.70 0.09 -5.75
C VAL A 171 17.86 -0.63 -4.70
N PRO A 172 17.65 -0.05 -3.49
CA PRO A 172 16.84 -0.70 -2.46
C PRO A 172 15.36 -0.73 -2.84
N LYS A 173 14.81 0.44 -3.18
CA LYS A 173 13.48 0.71 -3.70
C LYS A 173 13.64 1.78 -4.78
N GLY A 174 12.88 1.69 -5.86
CA GLY A 174 13.02 2.64 -6.95
C GLY A 174 11.87 2.62 -7.92
N VAL A 175 11.67 3.73 -8.60
CA VAL A 175 10.66 3.91 -9.64
C VAL A 175 11.36 4.27 -10.92
N PHE A 176 10.85 3.79 -12.05
CA PHE A 176 11.58 3.97 -13.31
C PHE A 176 10.69 4.19 -14.52
N ARG A 177 11.34 4.69 -15.58
CA ARG A 177 10.76 4.78 -16.91
C ARG A 177 11.80 4.44 -17.97
N VAL A 178 11.48 3.44 -18.79
CA VAL A 178 12.23 3.10 -20.00
C VAL A 178 11.58 3.75 -21.22
N ASP A 179 12.36 4.53 -21.96
CA ASP A 179 12.06 5.03 -23.29
C ASP A 179 12.99 4.34 -24.31
N THR A 180 12.52 3.23 -24.86
CA THR A 180 13.27 2.42 -25.82
C THR A 180 13.61 3.19 -27.10
N LYS A 181 12.75 4.15 -27.52
CA LYS A 181 13.00 4.97 -28.72
C LYS A 181 14.19 5.91 -28.53
N LYS A 182 14.39 6.40 -27.30
CA LYS A 182 15.53 7.25 -26.93
C LYS A 182 16.72 6.46 -26.37
N ASN A 183 16.60 5.13 -26.25
CA ASN A 183 17.58 4.29 -25.55
C ASN A 183 17.90 4.85 -24.15
N LEU A 184 16.86 5.18 -23.38
CA LEU A 184 16.98 5.95 -22.14
C LEU A 184 16.22 5.26 -21.01
N LEU A 185 16.88 5.08 -19.87
CA LEU A 185 16.29 4.73 -18.59
C LEU A 185 16.40 5.94 -17.66
N THR A 186 15.27 6.39 -17.11
CA THR A 186 15.21 7.32 -15.98
C THR A 186 14.87 6.51 -14.74
N MET A 187 15.67 6.64 -13.67
CA MET A 187 15.50 5.89 -12.42
C MET A 187 15.54 6.86 -11.26
N GLY A 188 14.52 6.82 -10.40
CA GLY A 188 14.48 7.47 -9.10
C GLY A 188 14.50 6.41 -8.00
N ILE A 189 15.12 6.71 -6.86
CA ILE A 189 15.27 5.74 -5.76
C ILE A 189 14.90 6.36 -4.42
N LEU A 190 14.63 5.50 -3.44
CA LEU A 190 14.66 5.87 -2.04
C LEU A 190 16.14 5.85 -1.56
N PRO A 191 16.75 7.00 -1.25
CA PRO A 191 18.17 7.04 -0.96
C PRO A 191 18.43 6.93 0.55
N PHE A 192 18.95 5.78 1.00
CA PHE A 192 19.49 5.66 2.36
C PHE A 192 20.92 6.21 2.45
N GLN A 193 21.26 6.76 3.61
CA GLN A 193 22.54 7.44 3.86
C GLN A 193 23.76 6.54 3.58
N ASP A 194 23.68 5.28 3.99
CA ASP A 194 24.76 4.30 3.86
C ASP A 194 24.71 3.51 2.53
N LEU A 195 23.84 3.89 1.59
CA LEU A 195 23.87 3.29 0.27
C LEU A 195 25.16 3.63 -0.47
N GLU A 196 25.66 2.64 -1.20
CA GLU A 196 26.73 2.79 -2.17
C GLU A 196 26.31 3.74 -3.30
N ASN A 197 25.02 3.71 -3.69
CA ASN A 197 24.44 4.64 -4.65
C ASN A 197 24.38 6.06 -4.06
N LYS A 198 25.03 7.02 -4.72
CA LYS A 198 25.03 8.44 -4.34
C LYS A 198 24.06 9.30 -5.15
N PHE A 199 23.19 8.69 -5.94
CA PHE A 199 22.20 9.36 -6.77
C PHE A 199 20.77 9.07 -6.28
N VAL A 200 19.95 10.11 -6.08
CA VAL A 200 18.50 9.94 -5.83
C VAL A 200 17.77 9.68 -7.14
N LEU A 201 18.28 10.25 -8.23
CA LEU A 201 17.72 10.10 -9.56
C LEU A 201 18.84 10.19 -10.59
N TRP A 202 18.78 9.37 -11.64
CA TRP A 202 19.71 9.47 -12.77
C TRP A 202 19.07 9.06 -14.09
N GLN A 203 19.76 9.40 -15.17
CA GLN A 203 19.49 8.90 -16.51
C GLN A 203 20.69 8.12 -17.04
N GLN A 204 20.42 6.98 -17.68
CA GLN A 204 21.41 6.13 -18.32
C GLN A 204 20.88 5.58 -19.64
N ASP A 205 21.76 5.00 -20.44
CA ASP A 205 21.32 4.12 -21.52
C ASP A 205 20.90 2.72 -21.02
N LEU A 206 20.34 1.91 -21.92
CA LEU A 206 19.92 0.53 -21.62
C LEU A 206 21.10 -0.45 -21.47
N LYS A 207 22.35 0.04 -21.51
CA LYS A 207 23.57 -0.72 -21.27
C LYS A 207 24.23 -0.37 -19.92
N GLY A 208 23.68 0.56 -19.15
CA GLY A 208 24.21 0.97 -17.85
C GLY A 208 25.09 2.23 -17.88
N ASN A 209 25.27 2.88 -19.02
CA ASN A 209 26.09 4.08 -19.11
C ASN A 209 25.30 5.29 -18.62
N VAL A 210 25.66 5.83 -17.44
CA VAL A 210 25.01 7.00 -16.84
C VAL A 210 25.39 8.26 -17.62
N PHE A 211 24.38 9.04 -18.03
CA PHE A 211 24.54 10.33 -18.69
C PHE A 211 24.60 11.48 -17.69
N GLN A 212 23.71 11.45 -16.70
CA GLN A 212 23.54 12.51 -15.72
C GLN A 212 22.82 11.98 -14.48
N SER A 213 23.05 12.63 -13.34
CA SER A 213 22.54 12.19 -12.03
C SER A 213 22.34 13.37 -11.08
N ILE A 214 21.45 13.19 -10.10
CA ILE A 214 21.18 14.12 -9.00
C ILE A 214 21.67 13.46 -7.71
N SER A 215 22.44 14.20 -6.90
CA SER A 215 22.97 13.70 -5.63
C SER A 215 21.87 13.31 -4.65
N SER A 216 22.07 12.20 -3.94
CA SER A 216 21.21 11.74 -2.84
C SER A 216 21.29 12.60 -1.59
N THR A 217 22.36 13.38 -1.40
CA THR A 217 22.65 14.06 -0.13
C THR A 217 21.49 14.90 0.45
N PRO A 218 20.74 15.67 -0.35
CA PRO A 218 19.61 16.45 0.16
C PRO A 218 18.37 15.61 0.52
N TYR A 219 18.33 14.35 0.09
CA TYR A 219 17.13 13.50 0.09
C TYR A 219 17.27 12.27 0.99
N TYR A 220 18.37 12.15 1.72
CA TYR A 220 18.63 10.96 2.53
C TYR A 220 17.50 10.68 3.52
N THR A 221 17.07 9.42 3.56
CA THR A 221 16.09 8.91 4.52
C THR A 221 16.71 7.88 5.45
N TYR A 222 16.05 7.62 6.58
CA TYR A 222 16.37 6.47 7.44
C TYR A 222 16.25 5.15 6.67
N ASP A 223 17.09 4.18 7.05
CA ASP A 223 17.31 2.89 6.36
C ASP A 223 16.48 1.73 6.91
N ASP A 224 15.36 2.03 7.58
CA ASP A 224 14.45 1.03 8.18
C ASP A 224 13.45 0.40 7.19
N TYR A 225 13.56 0.74 5.90
CA TYR A 225 12.69 0.30 4.80
C TYR A 225 11.20 0.67 4.98
N SER A 226 10.86 1.54 5.93
CA SER A 226 9.48 1.99 6.13
C SER A 226 9.06 3.04 5.10
N ASN A 227 9.99 3.93 4.71
CA ASN A 227 9.76 5.00 3.75
C ASN A 227 9.54 4.45 2.34
N GLU A 228 8.87 5.23 1.49
CA GLU A 228 8.53 4.85 0.12
C GLU A 228 8.97 5.90 -0.90
N VAL A 229 9.13 5.48 -2.16
CA VAL A 229 9.41 6.36 -3.28
C VAL A 229 8.35 6.15 -4.35
N SER A 230 7.84 7.24 -4.91
CA SER A 230 6.77 7.18 -5.91
C SER A 230 7.06 8.03 -7.14
N SER A 231 6.51 7.55 -8.26
CA SER A 231 6.38 8.26 -9.53
C SER A 231 5.13 7.69 -10.21
N ASN A 232 4.05 8.46 -10.26
CA ASN A 232 2.78 7.97 -10.78
C ASN A 232 2.63 8.23 -12.28
N ARG A 233 3.30 9.26 -12.82
CA ARG A 233 3.38 9.61 -14.25
C ARG A 233 2.04 9.88 -14.93
N ASN A 234 1.03 10.21 -14.14
CA ASN A 234 -0.34 10.46 -14.59
C ASN A 234 -0.46 11.74 -15.44
N ALA A 235 0.41 12.73 -15.22
CA ALA A 235 0.45 13.98 -16.00
C ALA A 235 1.46 13.95 -17.16
N GLY A 236 2.09 12.79 -17.44
CA GLY A 236 3.05 12.61 -18.53
C GLY A 236 4.48 13.08 -18.23
N SER A 237 4.72 13.79 -17.13
CA SER A 237 6.05 14.05 -16.57
C SER A 237 6.53 12.85 -15.76
N PHE A 238 7.85 12.76 -15.54
CA PHE A 238 8.41 11.94 -14.46
C PHE A 238 8.29 12.73 -13.16
N ASP A 239 7.15 12.60 -12.51
CA ASP A 239 6.91 13.08 -11.16
C ASP A 239 7.68 12.22 -10.16
N PHE A 240 8.10 12.82 -9.05
CA PHE A 240 8.92 12.16 -8.05
C PHE A 240 8.58 12.68 -6.66
N PHE A 241 8.37 11.76 -5.72
CA PHE A 241 8.11 12.06 -4.32
C PHE A 241 8.71 10.97 -3.43
N ILE A 242 9.19 11.37 -2.25
CA ILE A 242 9.66 10.46 -1.20
C ILE A 242 8.72 10.58 -0.01
N PHE A 243 8.00 9.50 0.27
CA PHE A 243 7.18 9.39 1.46
C PHE A 243 8.05 9.10 2.68
N ASN A 244 7.90 9.93 3.72
CA ASN A 244 8.59 9.77 4.99
C ASN A 244 7.59 9.42 6.10
N TRP A 245 7.88 8.37 6.87
CA TRP A 245 7.16 8.07 8.11
C TRP A 245 7.44 9.10 9.21
N SER A 246 8.61 9.73 9.14
CA SER A 246 8.96 10.89 9.96
C SER A 246 8.21 12.13 9.49
N ALA A 247 7.88 13.03 10.41
CA ALA A 247 7.24 14.30 10.08
C ALA A 247 8.24 15.20 9.31
N VAL A 248 8.07 15.28 7.99
CA VAL A 248 8.94 16.05 7.09
C VAL A 248 8.08 16.89 6.17
N GLN A 249 8.41 18.19 6.05
CA GLN A 249 7.86 19.03 5.00
C GLN A 249 8.58 18.69 3.70
N ASP A 250 7.85 18.25 2.68
CA ASP A 250 8.42 18.02 1.36
C ASP A 250 7.47 18.46 0.25
N SER A 251 7.94 18.38 -0.99
CA SER A 251 7.23 18.77 -2.19
C SER A 251 7.09 17.60 -3.15
N LEU A 252 6.09 17.65 -4.01
CA LEU A 252 6.08 16.89 -5.25
C LEU A 252 7.05 17.56 -6.24
N TYR A 253 7.87 16.75 -6.90
CA TYR A 253 8.83 17.23 -7.89
C TYR A 253 8.51 16.71 -9.29
N HIS A 254 8.88 17.48 -10.31
CA HIS A 254 9.07 16.99 -11.67
C HIS A 254 10.55 16.91 -11.99
N TYR A 255 10.98 15.82 -12.61
CA TYR A 255 12.35 15.75 -13.11
C TYR A 255 12.50 16.53 -14.43
N ASP A 256 13.32 17.57 -14.41
CA ASP A 256 13.77 18.29 -15.60
C ASP A 256 15.08 17.67 -16.11
N ALA A 257 14.97 16.89 -17.19
CA ALA A 257 16.11 16.23 -17.81
C ALA A 257 17.07 17.19 -18.54
N LYS A 258 16.64 18.41 -18.89
CA LYS A 258 17.50 19.38 -19.58
C LYS A 258 18.45 20.05 -18.59
N GLU A 259 17.92 20.46 -17.45
CA GLU A 259 18.69 21.12 -16.38
C GLU A 259 19.21 20.12 -15.32
N ASN A 260 18.89 18.82 -15.48
CA ASN A 260 19.24 17.71 -14.59
C ASN A 260 18.92 17.99 -13.11
N ARG A 261 17.67 18.34 -12.83
CA ARG A 261 17.24 18.69 -11.46
C ARG A 261 15.80 18.28 -11.18
N LEU A 262 15.49 18.12 -9.90
CA LEU A 262 14.12 17.97 -9.41
C LEU A 262 13.53 19.37 -9.21
N VAL A 263 12.48 19.69 -9.96
CA VAL A 263 11.76 20.97 -9.93
C VAL A 263 10.56 20.81 -9.00
N PRO A 264 10.47 21.54 -7.88
CA PRO A 264 9.31 21.44 -7.00
C PRO A 264 8.10 22.08 -7.68
N VAL A 265 6.98 21.36 -7.72
CA VAL A 265 5.76 21.82 -8.39
C VAL A 265 4.57 21.99 -7.44
N PHE A 266 4.52 21.22 -6.35
CA PHE A 266 3.44 21.29 -5.38
C PHE A 266 3.92 20.95 -3.97
N THR A 267 3.37 21.61 -2.94
CA THR A 267 3.56 21.24 -1.53
C THR A 267 2.35 21.67 -0.70
N ALA A 268 2.17 21.07 0.49
CA ALA A 268 1.10 21.40 1.42
C ALA A 268 1.64 22.02 2.72
N ASN A 269 1.18 23.23 3.04
CA ASN A 269 1.35 23.85 4.34
C ASN A 269 0.26 23.33 5.29
N PHE A 270 0.68 22.62 6.33
CA PHE A 270 -0.22 22.06 7.36
C PHE A 270 -0.46 23.02 8.53
N GLY A 271 0.23 24.16 8.60
CA GLY A 271 0.06 25.15 9.67
C GLY A 271 0.57 24.68 11.05
N THR A 272 1.30 23.57 11.11
CA THR A 272 1.87 22.99 12.33
C THR A 272 3.31 22.53 12.10
N GLN A 273 4.10 22.43 13.17
CA GLN A 273 5.42 21.80 13.14
C GLN A 273 5.34 20.27 13.16
N ASP A 274 4.25 19.72 13.69
CA ASP A 274 3.96 18.28 13.69
C ASP A 274 3.33 17.86 12.36
N ILE A 275 4.16 17.81 11.32
CA ILE A 275 3.70 17.57 9.95
C ILE A 275 3.12 16.15 9.84
N PRO A 276 1.86 16.00 9.41
CA PRO A 276 1.27 14.68 9.23
C PRO A 276 1.96 13.93 8.09
N LYS A 277 1.92 12.59 8.15
CA LYS A 277 2.36 11.74 7.05
C LYS A 277 1.47 12.01 5.84
N HIS A 278 2.06 12.25 4.69
CA HIS A 278 1.29 12.60 3.50
C HIS A 278 1.96 12.15 2.21
N THR A 279 1.15 11.96 1.17
CA THR A 279 1.60 11.69 -0.20
C THR A 279 0.93 12.65 -1.17
N TYR A 280 1.60 12.88 -2.30
CA TYR A 280 1.07 13.67 -3.40
C TYR A 280 0.89 12.79 -4.64
N THR A 281 -0.26 12.91 -5.28
CA THR A 281 -0.53 12.34 -6.60
C THR A 281 -0.96 13.47 -7.51
N GLU A 282 -0.35 13.55 -8.68
CA GLU A 282 -0.71 14.55 -9.68
C GLU A 282 -1.62 13.93 -10.74
N PHE A 283 -2.70 14.62 -11.09
CA PHE A 283 -3.51 14.33 -12.28
C PHE A 283 -3.28 15.42 -13.33
N PRO A 284 -3.69 15.24 -14.59
CA PRO A 284 -3.52 16.27 -15.62
C PRO A 284 -3.98 17.67 -15.18
N GLY A 285 -5.17 17.79 -14.59
CA GLY A 285 -5.74 19.07 -14.13
C GLY A 285 -5.77 19.30 -12.63
N HIS A 286 -5.36 18.34 -11.81
CA HIS A 286 -5.56 18.40 -10.35
C HIS A 286 -4.34 17.91 -9.58
N TYR A 287 -4.19 18.37 -8.33
CA TYR A 287 -3.36 17.73 -7.33
C TYR A 287 -4.25 16.99 -6.33
N TRP A 288 -3.77 15.84 -5.87
CA TRP A 288 -4.39 15.05 -4.82
C TRP A 288 -3.41 14.87 -3.69
N VAL A 289 -3.84 15.19 -2.47
CA VAL A 289 -3.03 15.03 -1.26
C VAL A 289 -3.71 14.01 -0.36
N ASN A 290 -2.95 13.02 0.08
CA ASN A 290 -3.41 12.05 1.07
C ASN A 290 -2.75 12.38 2.38
N ILE A 291 -3.53 12.54 3.44
CA ILE A 291 -3.05 12.92 4.77
C ILE A 291 -3.41 11.79 5.72
N ILE A 292 -2.40 11.05 6.19
CA ILE A 292 -2.57 9.98 7.16
C ILE A 292 -2.58 10.64 8.55
N THR A 293 -3.79 10.85 9.06
CA THR A 293 -4.00 11.50 10.37
C THR A 293 -3.91 10.54 11.55
N GLU A 294 -4.11 9.24 11.29
CA GLU A 294 -4.10 8.22 12.32
C GLU A 294 -3.22 7.05 11.87
N VAL A 295 -2.38 6.57 12.78
CA VAL A 295 -1.55 5.39 12.59
C VAL A 295 -1.88 4.42 13.70
N VAL A 296 -2.50 3.29 13.36
CA VAL A 296 -2.84 2.23 14.30
C VAL A 296 -1.90 1.06 14.03
N ASN A 297 -1.16 0.62 15.05
CA ASN A 297 -0.26 -0.54 14.98
C ASN A 297 0.87 -0.39 13.93
N GLY A 298 1.29 0.84 13.63
CA GLY A 298 2.28 1.11 12.58
C GLY A 298 1.72 1.08 11.15
N GLN A 299 0.41 0.92 10.98
CA GLN A 299 -0.28 1.06 9.71
C GLN A 299 -1.00 2.41 9.66
N GLY A 300 -0.83 3.13 8.56
CA GLY A 300 -1.62 4.34 8.30
C GLY A 300 -3.07 3.94 8.10
N MET A 301 -3.98 4.58 8.83
CA MET A 301 -5.42 4.46 8.59
C MET A 301 -5.78 5.17 7.28
N PRO A 302 -6.97 4.86 6.69
CA PRO A 302 -7.42 5.51 5.46
C PRO A 302 -7.23 7.03 5.54
N PRO A 303 -6.56 7.63 4.55
CA PRO A 303 -6.16 9.02 4.62
C PRO A 303 -7.36 9.95 4.48
N MET A 304 -7.24 11.14 5.06
CA MET A 304 -8.02 12.29 4.60
C MET A 304 -7.47 12.73 3.24
N ASN A 305 -8.32 12.80 2.23
CA ASN A 305 -7.91 13.21 0.89
C ASN A 305 -8.26 14.67 0.63
N VAL A 306 -7.38 15.38 -0.06
CA VAL A 306 -7.62 16.75 -0.55
C VAL A 306 -7.47 16.75 -2.06
N LEU A 307 -8.45 17.32 -2.75
CA LEU A 307 -8.38 17.57 -4.18
C LEU A 307 -8.26 19.06 -4.42
N ILE A 308 -7.34 19.44 -5.31
CA ILE A 308 -7.05 20.83 -5.67
C ILE A 308 -7.05 20.94 -7.20
N ASP A 309 -7.80 21.88 -7.75
CA ASP A 309 -7.72 22.23 -9.17
C ASP A 309 -6.47 23.09 -9.44
N LYS A 310 -5.70 22.73 -10.46
CA LYS A 310 -4.41 23.40 -10.77
C LYS A 310 -4.57 24.83 -11.26
N HIS A 311 -5.72 25.18 -11.83
CA HIS A 311 -5.94 26.46 -12.50
C HIS A 311 -6.55 27.50 -11.56
N SER A 312 -7.65 27.14 -10.92
CA SER A 312 -8.40 27.98 -9.98
C SER A 312 -7.79 27.98 -8.58
N LEU A 313 -6.96 26.96 -8.25
CA LEU A 313 -6.37 26.74 -6.93
C LEU A 313 -7.41 26.54 -5.81
N LYS A 314 -8.64 26.22 -6.22
CA LYS A 314 -9.73 25.84 -5.32
C LYS A 314 -9.63 24.38 -4.96
N GLY A 315 -10.11 24.03 -3.77
CA GLY A 315 -9.99 22.67 -3.28
C GLY A 315 -10.86 22.34 -2.08
N THR A 316 -11.00 21.05 -1.82
CA THR A 316 -11.88 20.49 -0.80
C THR A 316 -11.30 19.19 -0.26
N TYR A 317 -11.68 18.81 0.97
CA TYR A 317 -11.52 17.43 1.39
C TYR A 317 -12.43 16.55 0.54
N CYS A 318 -12.01 15.32 0.27
CA CYS A 318 -12.82 14.45 -0.53
C CYS A 318 -12.77 12.96 -0.20
N THR A 319 -13.80 12.27 -0.67
CA THR A 319 -13.85 10.81 -0.74
C THR A 319 -14.09 10.42 -2.19
N LEU A 320 -13.24 9.54 -2.72
CA LEU A 320 -13.44 8.95 -4.04
C LEU A 320 -14.39 7.76 -3.92
N VAL A 321 -15.39 7.68 -4.79
CA VAL A 321 -16.31 6.54 -4.87
C VAL A 321 -16.42 6.00 -6.28
N ILE A 322 -16.60 4.69 -6.40
CA ILE A 322 -16.85 3.98 -7.66
C ILE A 322 -18.36 3.99 -7.88
N ASP A 323 -18.87 4.98 -8.58
CA ASP A 323 -20.29 5.14 -8.84
C ASP A 323 -20.87 4.02 -9.71
N GLU A 324 -20.06 3.43 -10.60
CA GLU A 324 -20.43 2.24 -11.36
C GLU A 324 -20.68 1.00 -10.46
N LEU A 325 -20.21 1.00 -9.22
CA LEU A 325 -20.47 -0.03 -8.22
C LEU A 325 -21.43 0.44 -7.11
N GLY A 326 -22.21 1.49 -7.38
CA GLY A 326 -23.18 2.03 -6.41
C GLY A 326 -22.54 2.90 -5.33
N GLY A 327 -21.34 3.43 -5.59
CA GLY A 327 -20.67 4.39 -4.69
C GLY A 327 -19.80 3.73 -3.63
N ILE A 328 -19.24 2.55 -3.91
CA ILE A 328 -18.22 1.93 -3.04
C ILE A 328 -17.05 2.91 -2.87
N PRO A 329 -16.63 3.23 -1.63
CA PRO A 329 -15.51 4.13 -1.40
C PRO A 329 -14.18 3.48 -1.80
N VAL A 330 -13.30 4.28 -2.39
CA VAL A 330 -11.89 3.90 -2.60
C VAL A 330 -11.12 4.36 -1.36
N GLU A 331 -10.74 3.42 -0.50
CA GLU A 331 -10.11 3.74 0.79
C GLU A 331 -8.70 4.32 0.64
N TYR A 332 -7.92 3.84 -0.34
CA TYR A 332 -6.53 4.26 -0.60
C TYR A 332 -6.35 4.73 -2.05
N PRO A 333 -6.92 5.88 -2.45
CA PRO A 333 -6.90 6.32 -3.85
C PRO A 333 -5.50 6.48 -4.44
N TYR A 334 -4.50 6.85 -3.62
CA TYR A 334 -3.14 7.12 -4.08
C TYR A 334 -2.39 5.91 -4.64
N ASP A 335 -2.79 4.70 -4.24
CA ASP A 335 -2.23 3.46 -4.79
C ASP A 335 -2.93 3.03 -6.08
N CYS A 336 -4.05 3.69 -6.42
CA CYS A 336 -4.89 3.29 -7.54
C CYS A 336 -4.62 4.07 -8.82
N PHE A 337 -3.72 5.05 -8.85
CA PHE A 337 -3.49 5.86 -10.06
C PHE A 337 -2.04 5.82 -10.53
N GLN A 338 -1.83 5.20 -11.69
CA GLN A 338 -0.51 4.99 -12.26
C GLN A 338 -0.56 5.06 -13.80
N ASP A 339 0.44 5.70 -14.40
CA ASP A 339 0.64 5.80 -15.85
C ASP A 339 -0.63 6.25 -16.61
N GLY A 340 -1.35 7.21 -16.05
CA GLY A 340 -2.54 7.79 -16.67
C GLY A 340 -3.77 6.89 -16.58
N ARG A 341 -3.81 5.95 -15.62
CA ARG A 341 -4.92 5.00 -15.43
C ARG A 341 -5.31 4.89 -13.96
N PHE A 342 -6.59 4.65 -13.71
CA PHE A 342 -7.07 4.08 -12.47
C PHE A 342 -6.93 2.55 -12.54
N LEU A 343 -6.33 1.94 -11.53
CA LEU A 343 -6.04 0.52 -11.42
C LEU A 343 -6.40 0.07 -9.99
N MET A 344 -7.35 -0.85 -9.85
CA MET A 344 -7.71 -1.40 -8.55
C MET A 344 -7.91 -2.91 -8.65
N ASN A 345 -7.34 -3.64 -7.69
CA ASN A 345 -7.37 -5.10 -7.63
C ASN A 345 -8.22 -5.53 -6.43
N LEU A 346 -9.34 -6.21 -6.71
CA LEU A 346 -10.33 -6.58 -5.72
C LEU A 346 -10.41 -8.09 -5.53
N ASP A 347 -10.33 -8.52 -4.28
CA ASP A 347 -10.70 -9.88 -3.89
C ASP A 347 -12.22 -10.08 -4.13
N PRO A 348 -12.66 -11.24 -4.66
CA PRO A 348 -14.07 -11.49 -4.91
C PRO A 348 -14.94 -11.45 -3.64
N GLY A 349 -14.44 -11.92 -2.51
CA GLY A 349 -15.15 -11.88 -1.23
C GLY A 349 -15.36 -10.44 -0.76
N ASP A 350 -14.30 -9.64 -0.77
CA ASP A 350 -14.37 -8.22 -0.41
C ASP A 350 -15.34 -7.45 -1.33
N LEU A 351 -15.32 -7.72 -2.64
CA LEU A 351 -16.24 -7.10 -3.60
C LEU A 351 -17.69 -7.52 -3.36
N ILE A 352 -17.96 -8.79 -3.03
CA ILE A 352 -19.30 -9.24 -2.65
C ILE A 352 -19.77 -8.47 -1.42
N ASP A 353 -18.95 -8.42 -0.36
CA ASP A 353 -19.29 -7.76 0.90
C ASP A 353 -19.61 -6.27 0.70
N GLU A 354 -18.81 -5.55 -0.09
CA GLU A 354 -19.08 -4.15 -0.42
C GLU A 354 -20.36 -3.96 -1.24
N LEU A 355 -20.61 -4.84 -2.22
CA LEU A 355 -21.86 -4.81 -2.99
C LEU A 355 -23.09 -5.11 -2.10
N GLU A 356 -22.97 -5.97 -1.09
CA GLU A 356 -24.04 -6.22 -0.11
C GLU A 356 -24.33 -4.99 0.74
N LYS A 357 -23.29 -4.31 1.23
CA LYS A 357 -23.43 -3.05 1.99
C LYS A 357 -24.13 -1.98 1.16
N VAL A 358 -23.79 -1.86 -0.12
CA VAL A 358 -24.42 -0.94 -1.06
C VAL A 358 -25.89 -1.32 -1.28
N LEU A 359 -26.19 -2.58 -1.61
CA LEU A 359 -27.55 -3.06 -1.90
C LEU A 359 -28.48 -3.07 -0.68
N ALA A 360 -27.94 -3.04 0.55
CA ALA A 360 -28.73 -2.90 1.77
C ALA A 360 -29.43 -1.53 1.91
N ARG A 361 -29.14 -0.58 1.02
CA ARG A 361 -29.73 0.78 0.95
C ARG A 361 -30.40 1.03 -0.41
N PRO A 362 -31.43 0.26 -0.78
CA PRO A 362 -32.03 0.31 -2.11
C PRO A 362 -32.68 1.66 -2.44
N GLU A 363 -33.02 2.47 -1.43
CA GLU A 363 -33.56 3.82 -1.60
C GLU A 363 -32.59 4.81 -2.27
N ARG A 364 -31.30 4.47 -2.32
CA ARG A 364 -30.26 5.31 -2.97
C ARG A 364 -30.16 5.11 -4.48
N PHE A 365 -30.85 4.12 -5.03
CA PHE A 365 -30.68 3.70 -6.42
C PHE A 365 -32.02 3.65 -7.14
N SER A 366 -31.97 3.84 -8.45
CA SER A 366 -33.06 3.42 -9.33
C SER A 366 -33.24 1.90 -9.25
N LYS A 367 -34.42 1.40 -9.64
CA LYS A 367 -34.67 -0.04 -9.69
C LYS A 367 -33.71 -0.72 -10.67
N GLU A 368 -33.44 -0.07 -11.80
CA GLU A 368 -32.53 -0.53 -12.83
C GLU A 368 -31.10 -0.69 -12.31
N GLU A 369 -30.60 0.28 -11.52
CA GLU A 369 -29.28 0.21 -10.88
C GLU A 369 -29.22 -0.90 -9.84
N SER A 370 -30.25 -1.03 -9.00
CA SER A 370 -30.34 -2.10 -7.99
C SER A 370 -30.34 -3.49 -8.63
N ASP A 371 -31.12 -3.68 -9.70
CA ASP A 371 -31.15 -4.93 -10.46
C ASP A 371 -29.80 -5.22 -11.13
N ARG A 372 -29.12 -4.21 -11.68
CA ARG A 372 -27.77 -4.34 -12.27
C ARG A 372 -26.74 -4.76 -11.23
N LEU A 373 -26.69 -4.08 -10.08
CA LEU A 373 -25.73 -4.37 -9.00
C LEU A 373 -25.99 -5.74 -8.38
N THR A 374 -27.27 -6.11 -8.20
CA THR A 374 -27.66 -7.45 -7.75
C THR A 374 -27.20 -8.53 -8.73
N LYS A 375 -27.38 -8.30 -10.04
CA LYS A 375 -26.92 -9.21 -11.08
C LYS A 375 -25.39 -9.35 -11.08
N LEU A 376 -24.66 -8.25 -10.92
CA LEU A 376 -23.20 -8.28 -10.80
C LEU A 376 -22.77 -9.10 -9.57
N LYS A 377 -23.32 -8.80 -8.39
CA LYS A 377 -23.02 -9.54 -7.16
C LYS A 377 -23.24 -11.05 -7.34
N ASN A 378 -24.39 -11.43 -7.89
CA ASN A 378 -24.75 -12.84 -8.10
C ASN A 378 -23.91 -13.54 -9.18
N SER A 379 -23.13 -12.79 -9.98
CA SER A 379 -22.21 -13.35 -10.98
C SER A 379 -20.81 -13.63 -10.43
N ILE A 380 -20.51 -13.12 -9.23
CA ILE A 380 -19.22 -13.30 -8.54
C ILE A 380 -19.31 -14.52 -7.64
N SER A 381 -18.28 -15.36 -7.69
CA SER A 381 -18.07 -16.46 -6.75
C SER A 381 -16.92 -16.12 -5.81
N VAL A 382 -17.00 -16.51 -4.54
CA VAL A 382 -15.88 -16.38 -3.59
C VAL A 382 -14.64 -17.16 -4.00
N ASP A 383 -14.81 -18.19 -4.83
CA ASP A 383 -13.72 -18.99 -5.39
C ASP A 383 -13.15 -18.39 -6.69
N ASP A 384 -13.66 -17.26 -7.16
CA ASP A 384 -13.12 -16.59 -8.33
C ASP A 384 -11.68 -16.09 -8.07
N ASN A 385 -10.96 -15.84 -9.14
CA ASN A 385 -9.77 -15.00 -9.06
C ASN A 385 -10.19 -13.52 -8.90
N ASN A 386 -9.23 -12.65 -8.62
CA ASN A 386 -9.50 -11.23 -8.38
C ASN A 386 -10.15 -10.53 -9.57
N TYR A 387 -10.86 -9.44 -9.28
CA TYR A 387 -11.47 -8.54 -10.24
C TYR A 387 -10.63 -7.27 -10.37
N ILE A 388 -10.25 -6.92 -11.59
CA ILE A 388 -9.44 -5.73 -11.85
C ILE A 388 -10.31 -4.63 -12.42
N LEU A 389 -10.30 -3.48 -11.77
CA LEU A 389 -10.90 -2.25 -12.28
C LEU A 389 -9.82 -1.46 -13.01
N VAL A 390 -10.05 -1.17 -14.28
CA VAL A 390 -9.14 -0.38 -15.12
C VAL A 390 -9.93 0.73 -15.79
N GLY A 391 -9.53 1.98 -15.59
CA GLY A 391 -10.10 3.14 -16.28
C GLY A 391 -9.00 4.08 -16.74
N LYS A 392 -9.14 4.72 -17.90
CA LYS A 392 -8.14 5.69 -18.38
C LYS A 392 -8.40 7.05 -17.76
N LEU A 393 -7.41 7.72 -17.20
CA LEU A 393 -7.59 9.08 -16.71
C LEU A 393 -7.97 10.02 -17.85
N LYS A 394 -8.96 10.89 -17.60
CA LYS A 394 -9.38 11.91 -18.55
C LYS A 394 -8.24 12.87 -18.84
N SER A 395 -8.09 13.19 -20.13
CA SER A 395 -6.98 14.02 -20.63
C SER A 395 -7.06 15.50 -20.24
N LYS A 396 -8.22 15.98 -19.76
CA LYS A 396 -8.43 17.36 -19.32
C LYS A 396 -8.96 17.37 -17.89
N GLY A 397 -8.50 18.34 -17.09
CA GLY A 397 -9.19 18.73 -15.86
C GLY A 397 -10.50 19.39 -16.24
N GLU A 398 -11.56 18.61 -16.38
CA GLU A 398 -12.91 19.15 -16.47
C GLU A 398 -13.37 19.59 -15.08
N SER A 399 -14.27 20.58 -15.02
CA SER A 399 -14.87 21.00 -13.76
C SER A 399 -15.60 19.80 -13.13
N LEU A 400 -15.19 19.44 -11.92
CA LEU A 400 -15.71 18.27 -11.23
C LEU A 400 -16.97 18.64 -10.45
N ILE A 401 -18.05 17.90 -10.71
CA ILE A 401 -19.30 18.02 -9.97
C ILE A 401 -19.14 17.25 -8.65
N LEU A 402 -19.49 17.90 -7.56
CA LEU A 402 -19.33 17.40 -6.20
C LEU A 402 -20.70 17.09 -5.60
N SER A 403 -20.90 15.85 -5.12
CA SER A 403 -22.12 15.51 -4.40
C SER A 403 -21.95 15.84 -2.91
N ALA A 404 -22.91 16.60 -2.36
CA ALA A 404 -22.99 16.90 -0.94
C ALA A 404 -23.70 15.74 -0.21
N ASN A 405 -23.02 14.62 -0.02
CA ASN A 405 -23.47 13.58 0.91
C ASN A 405 -22.31 13.19 1.83
N PRO A 406 -22.32 13.57 3.12
CA PRO A 406 -21.34 13.08 4.07
C PRO A 406 -21.56 11.58 4.26
N VAL A 407 -20.50 10.79 4.07
CA VAL A 407 -20.45 9.43 4.63
C VAL A 407 -20.47 9.59 6.14
N GLN A 408 -21.64 9.38 6.76
CA GLN A 408 -21.70 9.18 8.20
C GLN A 408 -20.80 7.97 8.51
N LYS A 409 -19.77 8.20 9.33
CA LYS A 409 -19.05 7.11 10.01
C LYS A 409 -20.09 6.17 10.59
N ILE A 410 -19.97 4.88 10.29
CA ILE A 410 -20.73 3.83 10.95
C ILE A 410 -20.26 3.84 12.41
N THR A 411 -21.01 4.52 13.29
CA THR A 411 -20.83 4.38 14.72
C THR A 411 -21.42 3.03 15.11
N GLU A 412 -20.61 2.20 15.75
CA GLU A 412 -21.03 0.91 16.26
C GLU A 412 -22.20 1.04 17.25
N GLN A 413 -23.00 -0.01 17.20
CA GLN A 413 -24.29 -0.29 17.83
C GLN A 413 -24.48 0.23 19.26
N GLU A 414 -25.73 0.66 19.49
CA GLU A 414 -26.40 0.89 20.77
C GLU A 414 -25.98 -0.10 21.87
N GLN A 415 -25.29 0.39 22.90
CA GLN A 415 -25.30 -0.26 24.21
C GLN A 415 -26.31 0.45 25.10
N GLN A 416 -27.36 -0.27 25.48
CA GLN A 416 -28.31 0.13 26.50
C GLN A 416 -27.61 0.40 27.86
N PRO A 417 -28.09 1.37 28.64
CA PRO A 417 -27.38 1.88 29.81
C PRO A 417 -27.55 0.94 31.02
N ALA A 418 -26.44 0.45 31.56
CA ALA A 418 -26.39 -0.11 32.90
C ALA A 418 -26.07 1.00 33.91
N LYS A 419 -27.10 1.35 34.68
CA LYS A 419 -27.16 2.18 35.90
C LYS A 419 -25.81 2.56 36.55
N GLU A 420 -25.57 3.87 36.63
CA GLU A 420 -24.67 4.47 37.60
C GLU A 420 -25.32 4.51 39.00
N GLU A 421 -24.54 4.16 40.03
CA GLU A 421 -24.72 4.71 41.37
C GLU A 421 -23.44 5.43 41.83
N PRO A 422 -23.56 6.51 42.61
CA PRO A 422 -22.60 7.61 42.60
C PRO A 422 -21.79 7.69 43.89
N VAL A 423 -20.49 8.00 43.80
CA VAL A 423 -19.76 8.57 44.94
C VAL A 423 -18.95 9.79 44.49
N LYS A 424 -19.42 10.94 44.96
CA LYS A 424 -18.73 12.22 45.01
C LYS A 424 -17.47 12.10 45.87
N THR A 425 -16.38 12.79 45.55
CA THR A 425 -15.89 14.00 46.28
C THR A 425 -14.67 14.59 45.56
N ALA A 426 -14.63 15.92 45.50
CA ALA A 426 -13.61 16.75 44.87
C ALA A 426 -12.29 16.85 45.66
N VAL A 427 -11.18 17.20 44.99
CA VAL A 427 -10.35 18.42 45.16
C VAL A 427 -8.95 18.24 44.52
N GLN A 428 -8.66 19.11 43.55
CA GLN A 428 -7.41 19.73 43.06
C GLN A 428 -6.04 19.00 42.86
N SER A 429 -5.55 19.27 41.64
CA SER A 429 -4.19 19.63 41.17
C SER A 429 -3.07 18.59 41.05
N GLU A 430 -2.52 18.58 39.82
CA GLU A 430 -1.20 18.13 39.34
C GLU A 430 -1.03 16.72 38.74
N VAL A 431 -0.70 16.74 37.43
CA VAL A 431 0.13 15.79 36.64
C VAL A 431 -0.45 14.43 36.24
N ALA A 432 -0.50 14.25 34.90
CA ALA A 432 -0.48 13.05 34.08
C ALA A 432 -1.58 11.99 34.25
N SER A 433 -2.28 11.68 33.15
CA SER A 433 -2.90 10.37 32.94
C SER A 433 -2.68 9.89 31.50
N GLU A 434 -1.63 9.09 31.32
CA GLU A 434 -1.51 8.08 30.25
C GLU A 434 -2.49 6.93 30.54
N ALA A 435 -3.45 6.71 29.65
CA ALA A 435 -4.19 5.45 29.44
C ALA A 435 -4.84 5.57 28.05
N ASP A 436 -4.62 4.75 27.03
CA ASP A 436 -4.00 3.43 26.91
C ASP A 436 -3.29 3.34 25.54
N THR A 437 -1.97 3.49 25.53
CA THR A 437 -1.12 3.15 24.36
C THR A 437 -0.53 1.77 24.55
N VAL A 438 -1.06 0.73 23.88
CA VAL A 438 -0.24 -0.45 23.57
C VAL A 438 -0.73 -1.17 22.30
N TRP A 439 -0.21 -0.79 21.14
CA TRP A 439 0.05 -1.71 20.01
C TRP A 439 1.21 -1.14 19.17
N SER A 440 2.43 -1.38 19.62
CA SER A 440 3.63 -1.22 18.78
C SER A 440 4.66 -2.27 19.16
N VAL A 441 5.45 -2.68 18.18
CA VAL A 441 6.78 -3.27 18.41
C VAL A 441 7.78 -2.27 17.82
N SER A 442 8.72 -1.87 18.68
CA SER A 442 9.87 -0.94 18.56
C SER A 442 9.63 0.48 18.01
N PRO A 443 10.20 1.53 18.65
CA PRO A 443 11.48 1.51 19.38
C PRO A 443 11.43 1.13 20.87
N TYR A 444 10.25 0.94 21.48
CA TYR A 444 10.10 0.73 22.92
C TYR A 444 9.73 -0.70 23.33
N SER A 445 10.28 -1.72 22.68
CA SER A 445 9.96 -3.11 23.02
C SER A 445 10.77 -3.61 24.22
N ALA A 446 10.13 -4.44 25.05
CA ALA A 446 10.81 -5.07 26.17
C ALA A 446 11.76 -6.17 25.68
N ILE A 447 12.90 -6.31 26.36
CA ILE A 447 13.97 -7.24 25.99
C ILE A 447 14.25 -8.25 27.10
N LEU A 448 14.69 -9.44 26.73
CA LEU A 448 15.30 -10.40 27.65
C LEU A 448 16.83 -10.31 27.52
N PRO A 449 17.53 -9.67 28.47
CA PRO A 449 18.98 -9.68 28.47
C PRO A 449 19.49 -11.11 28.50
N ASP A 450 20.58 -11.37 27.77
CA ASP A 450 21.27 -12.67 27.77
C ASP A 450 20.35 -13.87 27.45
N ALA A 451 19.35 -13.65 26.58
CA ALA A 451 18.33 -14.65 26.25
C ALA A 451 18.90 -16.02 25.85
N ILE A 452 20.02 -16.03 25.12
CA ILE A 452 20.72 -17.25 24.70
C ILE A 452 21.17 -18.07 25.91
N ASP A 453 21.88 -17.46 26.85
CA ASP A 453 22.38 -18.16 28.04
C ASP A 453 21.25 -18.53 28.99
N TYR A 454 20.23 -17.67 29.13
CA TYR A 454 19.02 -17.97 29.88
C TYR A 454 18.33 -19.24 29.38
N PHE A 455 18.10 -19.35 28.06
CA PHE A 455 17.45 -20.53 27.50
C PHE A 455 18.34 -21.77 27.59
N ARG A 456 19.65 -21.68 27.35
CA ARG A 456 20.57 -22.83 27.50
C ARG A 456 20.62 -23.38 28.92
N THR A 457 20.45 -22.52 29.92
CA THR A 457 20.50 -22.92 31.34
C THR A 457 19.15 -23.42 31.87
N HIS A 458 18.04 -22.76 31.51
CA HIS A 458 16.73 -22.98 32.14
C HIS A 458 15.76 -23.85 31.32
N ASN A 459 16.03 -24.08 30.02
CA ASN A 459 15.18 -24.90 29.16
C ASN A 459 15.32 -26.39 29.53
N LYS A 460 14.21 -27.02 29.93
CA LYS A 460 14.16 -28.45 30.27
C LYS A 460 14.48 -29.34 29.07
N TYR A 461 14.19 -28.87 27.86
CA TYR A 461 14.44 -29.57 26.60
C TYR A 461 15.69 -29.01 25.90
N LYS A 462 16.69 -28.57 26.67
CA LYS A 462 17.97 -28.08 26.12
C LYS A 462 18.75 -29.12 25.31
N ASP A 463 18.53 -30.41 25.59
CA ASP A 463 19.12 -31.54 24.86
C ASP A 463 18.17 -32.11 23.79
N TRP A 464 17.15 -31.36 23.38
CA TRP A 464 16.21 -31.78 22.34
C TRP A 464 16.95 -32.13 21.05
N ASN A 465 16.45 -33.12 20.31
CA ASN A 465 17.11 -33.59 19.09
C ASN A 465 17.21 -32.45 18.05
N PRO A 466 18.42 -31.99 17.70
CA PRO A 466 18.60 -30.89 16.74
C PRO A 466 18.01 -31.18 15.36
N LYS A 467 17.91 -32.47 14.96
CA LYS A 467 17.32 -32.89 13.68
C LYS A 467 15.79 -32.86 13.67
N LYS A 468 15.15 -32.62 14.81
CA LYS A 468 13.70 -32.41 14.97
C LYS A 468 13.42 -31.05 15.60
N GLY A 469 14.25 -30.05 15.25
CA GLY A 469 14.21 -28.73 15.88
C GLY A 469 12.82 -28.11 15.89
N LYS A 470 12.43 -27.53 17.02
CA LYS A 470 11.15 -26.82 17.17
C LYS A 470 11.41 -25.39 17.59
N ARG A 471 10.47 -24.52 17.25
CA ARG A 471 10.51 -23.11 17.62
C ARG A 471 9.12 -22.61 17.99
N VAL A 472 9.04 -21.76 18.99
CA VAL A 472 7.80 -21.16 19.47
C VAL A 472 7.99 -19.64 19.58
N LEU A 473 7.06 -18.86 19.04
CA LEU A 473 6.99 -17.41 19.23
C LEU A 473 6.03 -17.09 20.37
N VAL A 474 6.57 -16.56 21.46
CA VAL A 474 5.78 -16.13 22.62
C VAL A 474 5.68 -14.61 22.62
N ARG A 475 4.47 -14.10 22.80
CA ARG A 475 4.20 -12.66 22.98
C ARG A 475 3.65 -12.38 24.37
N GLY A 476 3.78 -11.15 24.81
CA GLY A 476 3.16 -10.66 26.04
C GLY A 476 3.40 -9.18 26.24
N ILE A 477 3.05 -8.69 27.43
CA ILE A 477 3.26 -7.31 27.87
C ILE A 477 4.21 -7.34 29.05
N ALA A 478 5.25 -6.51 29.00
CA ALA A 478 6.07 -6.16 30.16
C ALA A 478 5.57 -4.83 30.73
N GLU A 479 5.18 -4.84 31.98
CA GLU A 479 4.76 -3.65 32.73
C GLU A 479 5.98 -2.80 33.12
N LYS A 480 5.75 -1.55 33.53
CA LYS A 480 6.81 -0.59 33.86
C LYS A 480 7.77 -1.10 34.96
N ASP A 481 7.33 -2.03 35.80
CA ASP A 481 8.11 -2.65 36.88
C ASP A 481 8.84 -3.95 36.46
N GLY A 482 8.69 -4.37 35.20
CA GLY A 482 9.27 -5.60 34.65
C GLY A 482 8.43 -6.86 34.89
N THR A 483 7.25 -6.76 35.51
CA THR A 483 6.29 -7.88 35.56
C THR A 483 5.69 -8.13 34.19
N ILE A 484 5.25 -9.37 33.93
CA ILE A 484 4.76 -9.77 32.61
C ILE A 484 3.33 -10.29 32.64
N THR A 485 2.50 -9.78 31.73
CA THR A 485 1.07 -10.07 31.63
C THR A 485 0.70 -10.47 30.20
N GLY A 486 -0.45 -11.12 30.02
CA GLY A 486 -0.98 -11.47 28.68
C GLY A 486 -0.10 -12.42 27.85
N VAL A 487 0.68 -13.29 28.51
CA VAL A 487 1.64 -14.18 27.83
C VAL A 487 0.92 -15.29 27.07
N GLY A 488 1.16 -15.37 25.76
CA GLY A 488 0.58 -16.39 24.87
C GLY A 488 1.45 -16.71 23.66
N ILE A 489 1.16 -17.82 22.99
CA ILE A 489 1.87 -18.25 21.78
C ILE A 489 1.20 -17.61 20.56
N SER A 490 2.02 -17.13 19.63
CA SER A 490 1.53 -16.56 18.35
C SER A 490 1.78 -17.51 17.18
N TYR A 491 2.94 -18.17 17.15
CA TYR A 491 3.33 -19.08 16.08
C TYR A 491 4.24 -20.18 16.59
N GLY A 492 4.28 -21.30 15.87
CA GLY A 492 5.33 -22.29 16.04
C GLY A 492 5.83 -22.83 14.70
N TRP A 493 7.06 -23.33 14.71
CA TRP A 493 7.72 -23.88 13.54
C TRP A 493 8.33 -25.24 13.83
N ASP A 494 8.41 -26.02 12.75
CA ASP A 494 9.07 -27.31 12.70
C ASP A 494 10.28 -27.25 11.76
N LEU A 495 11.37 -27.89 12.14
CA LEU A 495 12.53 -28.02 11.26
C LEU A 495 12.20 -29.04 10.17
N ASP A 496 12.25 -28.58 8.91
CA ASP A 496 12.18 -29.47 7.77
C ASP A 496 13.51 -30.21 7.61
N PRO A 497 13.55 -31.54 7.77
CA PRO A 497 14.79 -32.31 7.70
C PRO A 497 15.41 -32.36 6.29
N GLN A 498 14.66 -32.03 5.23
CA GLN A 498 15.18 -32.03 3.86
C GLN A 498 15.83 -30.70 3.48
N SER A 499 15.22 -29.58 3.88
CA SER A 499 15.71 -28.23 3.53
C SER A 499 16.54 -27.57 4.65
N GLY A 500 16.47 -28.08 5.88
CA GLY A 500 17.07 -27.46 7.06
C GLY A 500 16.39 -26.15 7.50
N ALA A 501 15.28 -25.78 6.86
CA ALA A 501 14.54 -24.55 7.15
C ALA A 501 13.44 -24.78 8.20
N MET A 502 13.13 -23.75 8.99
CA MET A 502 12.00 -23.76 9.92
C MET A 502 10.70 -23.43 9.16
N LYS A 503 9.77 -24.38 9.05
CA LYS A 503 8.46 -24.19 8.40
C LYS A 503 7.39 -23.86 9.43
N ASN A 504 6.64 -22.78 9.18
CA ASN A 504 5.54 -22.32 10.04
C ASN A 504 4.38 -23.31 9.92
N LYS A 505 3.76 -23.68 11.04
CA LYS A 505 2.62 -24.61 11.05
C LYS A 505 1.25 -23.96 10.83
N SER A 506 1.17 -22.64 10.59
CA SER A 506 -0.07 -21.86 10.34
C SER A 506 -1.10 -21.84 11.48
N GLU A 507 -1.11 -22.84 12.36
CA GLU A 507 -1.81 -22.86 13.65
C GLU A 507 -0.83 -22.47 14.77
N GLY A 508 -1.25 -21.62 15.70
CA GLY A 508 -0.41 -20.87 16.65
C GLY A 508 0.35 -21.67 17.73
N THR A 509 0.97 -22.80 17.39
CA THR A 509 1.80 -23.66 18.27
C THR A 509 2.88 -24.39 17.46
N CYS A 510 3.90 -25.00 18.10
CA CYS A 510 4.87 -25.84 17.38
C CYS A 510 4.39 -27.28 17.12
N GLY A 511 3.16 -27.59 17.53
CA GLY A 511 2.52 -28.90 17.38
C GLY A 511 3.00 -29.95 18.38
N LEU A 512 3.73 -29.55 19.44
CA LEU A 512 4.11 -30.39 20.57
C LEU A 512 3.81 -29.64 21.87
N LYS A 513 2.68 -30.00 22.48
CA LYS A 513 2.13 -29.32 23.66
C LYS A 513 3.15 -29.14 24.79
N GLU A 514 4.02 -30.12 25.01
CA GLU A 514 5.04 -30.08 26.06
C GLU A 514 6.13 -29.02 25.82
N LEU A 515 6.48 -28.75 24.55
CA LEU A 515 7.44 -27.70 24.19
C LEU A 515 6.79 -26.31 24.18
N ASP A 516 5.52 -26.25 23.76
CA ASP A 516 4.71 -25.03 23.84
C ASP A 516 4.52 -24.57 25.30
N GLU A 517 4.21 -25.51 26.20
CA GLU A 517 4.10 -25.26 27.65
C GLU A 517 5.45 -24.87 28.26
N GLU A 518 6.55 -25.48 27.82
CA GLU A 518 7.88 -25.11 28.28
C GLU A 518 8.27 -23.70 27.81
N ALA A 519 7.98 -23.34 26.55
CA ALA A 519 8.24 -22.00 26.04
C ALA A 519 7.48 -20.94 26.86
N LEU A 520 6.22 -21.19 27.19
CA LEU A 520 5.44 -20.31 28.07
C LEU A 520 6.01 -20.26 29.49
N ARG A 521 6.48 -21.39 30.05
CA ARG A 521 7.10 -21.43 31.38
C ARG A 521 8.38 -20.60 31.42
N LEU A 522 9.25 -20.76 30.42
CA LEU A 522 10.51 -20.02 30.32
C LEU A 522 10.25 -18.52 30.28
N ILE A 523 9.32 -18.08 29.45
CA ILE A 523 9.00 -16.64 29.38
C ILE A 523 8.35 -16.14 30.67
N ARG A 524 7.43 -16.90 31.28
CA ARG A 524 6.78 -16.53 32.56
C ARG A 524 7.76 -16.38 33.73
N GLN A 525 8.92 -17.04 33.66
CA GLN A 525 9.97 -16.99 34.69
C GLN A 525 11.12 -16.05 34.31
N ALA A 526 11.12 -15.52 33.09
CA ALA A 526 12.15 -14.61 32.62
C ALA A 526 11.95 -13.22 33.24
N LYS A 527 13.05 -12.58 33.62
CA LYS A 527 13.05 -11.19 34.06
C LYS A 527 13.27 -10.28 32.84
N LEU A 528 12.18 -9.79 32.26
CA LEU A 528 12.23 -8.88 31.11
C LEU A 528 12.54 -7.45 31.57
N LEU A 529 13.35 -6.74 30.79
CA LEU A 529 13.51 -5.30 30.93
C LEU A 529 12.43 -4.62 30.08
N PRO A 530 11.54 -3.79 30.65
CA PRO A 530 10.56 -3.04 29.88
C PRO A 530 11.25 -2.08 28.90
N GLY A 531 10.54 -1.68 27.85
CA GLY A 531 11.00 -0.61 26.97
C GLY A 531 11.20 0.69 27.74
N MET A 532 12.08 1.55 27.23
CA MET A 532 12.45 2.81 27.85
C MET A 532 12.21 3.95 26.87
N THR A 533 11.60 5.06 27.30
CA THR A 533 11.55 6.27 26.46
C THR A 533 12.96 6.82 26.18
N ASP A 534 13.08 7.77 25.26
CA ASP A 534 14.35 8.48 24.98
C ASP A 534 14.95 9.17 26.21
N LYS A 535 14.14 9.41 27.25
CA LYS A 535 14.55 9.96 28.55
C LYS A 535 14.87 8.88 29.59
N LYS A 536 14.99 7.61 29.18
CA LYS A 536 15.26 6.42 30.02
C LYS A 536 14.20 6.15 31.10
N ILE A 537 12.93 6.43 30.79
CA ILE A 537 11.80 6.14 31.69
C ILE A 537 11.15 4.82 31.27
N PRO A 538 10.94 3.85 32.18
CA PRO A 538 10.27 2.60 31.86
C PRO A 538 8.84 2.81 31.38
N VAL A 539 8.48 2.18 30.27
CA VAL A 539 7.13 2.20 29.71
C VAL A 539 6.56 0.79 29.61
N ARG A 540 5.24 0.68 29.71
CA ARG A 540 4.52 -0.56 29.47
C ARG A 540 4.71 -0.96 28.01
N SER A 541 5.26 -2.14 27.76
CA SER A 541 5.87 -2.48 26.48
C SER A 541 5.47 -3.88 26.03
N LYS A 542 5.19 -4.08 24.75
CA LYS A 542 5.02 -5.42 24.18
C LYS A 542 6.37 -6.08 23.97
N PHE A 543 6.41 -7.40 24.13
CA PHE A 543 7.54 -8.22 23.72
C PHE A 543 7.07 -9.36 22.82
N VAL A 544 7.99 -9.77 21.96
CA VAL A 544 7.88 -10.98 21.14
C VAL A 544 9.22 -11.70 21.23
N ILE A 545 9.24 -12.93 21.73
CA ILE A 545 10.45 -13.69 21.96
C ILE A 545 10.32 -15.08 21.33
N VAL A 546 11.37 -15.48 20.63
CA VAL A 546 11.49 -16.80 20.02
C VAL A 546 12.19 -17.74 21.00
N VAL A 547 11.58 -18.89 21.26
CA VAL A 547 12.17 -19.99 22.04
C VAL A 547 12.50 -21.15 21.08
N ASP A 548 13.77 -21.53 21.01
CA ASP A 548 14.28 -22.65 20.19
C ASP A 548 14.47 -23.92 21.04
N PHE A 549 14.19 -25.08 20.43
CA PHE A 549 14.39 -26.42 21.00
C PHE A 549 15.18 -27.31 20.02
N PRO A 550 16.43 -27.70 20.32
CA PRO A 550 17.23 -27.22 21.45
C PRO A 550 17.59 -25.73 21.29
N PRO A 551 17.87 -25.00 22.38
CA PRO A 551 18.22 -23.59 22.33
C PRO A 551 19.53 -23.40 21.56
N LYS A 552 19.54 -22.41 20.66
CA LYS A 552 20.68 -22.11 19.78
C LYS A 552 21.81 -21.36 20.47
#